data_AF-A0A2K9LUP7-F1
#
_entry.id   AF-A0A2K9LUP7-F1
#
_cell.length_a   1.000
_cell.length_b   1.000
_cell.length_c   1.000
_cell.angle_alpha   90.00
_cell.angle_beta   90.00
_cell.angle_gamma   90.00
#
_symmetry.space_group_name_H-M   'P 1'
#
loop_
_entity.id
_entity.type
_entity.pdbx_description
1 polymer ?
#
loop_
_entity_poly.entity_id
_entity_poly.type
_entity_poly.pdbx_seq_one_letter_code
_entity_poly.pdbx_strand_id
1 'polypeptide(L)'
;MNNKSNKIEEKLELLNSELENFRNDVNIWAINMETTLKKVAFAVDDQDNKIIKFVEETDKRNRNDTNIAFQKFSENQNFNINKYLFNNENKQNFKFSKLENDLNLFKENPNISLIYHDDLYKEVENFIFKKFSDEKLNTKHIDDIFCEEYQIPKNKTRIINGKKIDTTLPTYIRHHFHHINEFDNKPPSKMEIKESIILLSKIKI
;
A
#
# COMPACT_ATOMS: atom_id res chain seq x y z
N MET A 1 41.55 -39.03 -76.35
CA MET A 1 41.03 -39.10 -74.96
C MET A 1 40.81 -37.73 -74.31
N ASN A 2 41.13 -36.59 -74.96
CA ASN A 2 41.05 -35.25 -74.34
C ASN A 2 39.63 -34.69 -74.15
N ASN A 3 38.65 -35.11 -74.95
CA ASN A 3 37.31 -34.48 -74.94
C ASN A 3 36.41 -34.86 -73.73
N LYS A 4 36.71 -35.97 -73.04
CA LYS A 4 36.02 -36.36 -71.80
C LYS A 4 36.64 -35.69 -70.56
N SER A 5 37.95 -35.45 -70.56
CA SER A 5 38.65 -34.79 -69.46
C SER A 5 38.24 -33.33 -69.34
N ASN A 6 38.22 -32.60 -70.46
CA ASN A 6 37.79 -31.19 -70.48
C ASN A 6 36.34 -31.01 -69.99
N LYS A 7 35.43 -31.92 -70.35
CA LYS A 7 34.04 -31.88 -69.87
C LYS A 7 33.88 -32.14 -68.36
N ILE A 8 34.84 -32.82 -67.73
CA ILE A 8 34.83 -33.06 -66.28
C ILE A 8 35.37 -31.83 -65.55
N GLU A 9 36.44 -31.22 -66.07
CA GLU A 9 36.99 -29.97 -65.53
C GLU A 9 35.99 -28.81 -65.62
N GLU A 10 35.33 -28.63 -66.78
CA GLU A 10 34.27 -27.62 -66.97
C GLU A 10 33.11 -27.80 -65.96
N LYS A 11 32.73 -29.05 -65.67
CA LYS A 11 31.67 -29.34 -64.69
C LYS A 11 32.11 -29.10 -63.24
N LEU A 12 33.38 -29.37 -62.92
CA LEU A 12 33.94 -29.09 -61.59
C LEU A 12 34.06 -27.59 -61.35
N GLU A 13 34.47 -26.82 -62.34
CA GLU A 13 34.52 -25.35 -62.27
C GLU A 13 33.11 -24.76 -62.09
N LEU A 14 32.12 -25.25 -62.86
CA LEU A 14 30.72 -24.84 -62.71
C LEU A 14 30.19 -25.15 -61.30
N LEU A 15 30.43 -26.38 -60.81
CA LEU A 15 29.96 -26.81 -59.49
C LEU A 15 30.62 -25.99 -58.36
N ASN A 16 31.91 -25.67 -58.48
CA ASN A 16 32.62 -24.84 -57.51
C ASN A 16 32.07 -23.41 -57.50
N SER A 17 31.78 -22.85 -58.67
CA SER A 17 31.14 -21.54 -58.78
C SER A 17 29.73 -21.53 -58.16
N GLU A 18 28.91 -22.56 -58.40
CA GLU A 18 27.60 -22.71 -57.77
C GLU A 18 27.69 -22.88 -56.24
N LEU A 19 28.67 -23.63 -55.75
CA LEU A 19 28.94 -23.79 -54.31
C LEU A 19 29.39 -22.48 -53.64
N GLU A 20 30.22 -21.70 -54.33
CA GLU A 20 30.65 -20.39 -53.85
C GLU A 20 29.49 -19.39 -53.81
N ASN A 21 28.64 -19.38 -54.85
CA ASN A 21 27.42 -18.59 -54.88
C ASN A 21 26.45 -18.97 -53.76
N PHE A 22 26.22 -20.28 -53.54
CA PHE A 22 25.36 -20.75 -52.46
C PHE A 22 25.89 -20.34 -51.07
N ARG A 23 27.21 -20.43 -50.84
CA ARG A 23 27.83 -19.97 -49.59
C ARG A 23 27.65 -18.47 -49.39
N ASN A 24 27.80 -17.67 -50.45
CA ASN A 24 27.58 -16.23 -50.40
C ASN A 24 26.12 -15.90 -50.07
N ASP A 25 25.15 -16.59 -50.69
CA ASP A 25 23.72 -16.38 -50.42
C ASP A 25 23.34 -16.73 -48.98
N VAL A 26 23.86 -17.83 -48.44
CA VAL A 26 23.63 -18.23 -47.04
C VAL A 26 24.22 -17.20 -46.07
N ASN A 27 25.42 -16.69 -46.34
CA ASN A 27 26.04 -15.65 -45.51
C ASN A 27 25.25 -14.34 -45.54
N ILE A 28 24.80 -13.91 -46.73
CA ILE A 28 23.95 -12.72 -46.89
C ILE A 28 22.63 -12.89 -46.12
N TRP A 29 22.01 -14.07 -46.21
CA TRP A 29 20.79 -14.38 -45.47
C TRP A 29 21.00 -14.33 -43.96
N ALA A 30 22.08 -14.92 -43.45
CA ALA A 30 22.41 -14.89 -42.02
C ALA A 30 22.60 -13.46 -41.50
N ILE A 31 23.34 -12.62 -42.24
CA ILE A 31 23.55 -11.20 -41.88
C ILE A 31 22.23 -10.42 -41.87
N ASN A 32 21.37 -10.65 -42.87
CA ASN A 32 20.06 -10.01 -42.96
C ASN A 32 19.12 -10.46 -41.82
N MET A 33 19.18 -11.74 -41.44
CA MET A 33 18.41 -12.27 -40.33
C MET A 33 18.87 -11.69 -38.99
N GLU A 34 20.18 -11.64 -38.75
CA GLU A 34 20.75 -11.01 -37.54
C GLU A 34 20.35 -9.54 -37.44
N THR A 35 20.43 -8.81 -38.56
CA THR A 35 20.02 -7.40 -38.63
C THR A 35 18.53 -7.24 -38.34
N THR A 36 17.69 -8.15 -38.83
CA THR A 36 16.25 -8.14 -38.59
C THR A 36 15.94 -8.42 -37.12
N LEU A 37 16.57 -9.43 -36.52
CA LEU A 37 16.41 -9.76 -35.10
C LEU A 37 16.84 -8.59 -34.20
N LYS A 38 17.96 -7.93 -34.50
CA LYS A 38 18.39 -6.72 -33.79
C LYS A 38 17.36 -5.59 -33.90
N LYS A 39 16.81 -5.33 -35.09
CA LYS A 39 15.75 -4.32 -35.29
C LYS A 39 14.49 -4.63 -34.49
N VAL A 40 14.09 -5.90 -34.44
CA VAL A 40 12.93 -6.34 -33.65
C VAL A 40 13.19 -6.15 -32.16
N ALA A 41 14.35 -6.57 -31.66
CA ALA A 41 14.73 -6.38 -30.25
C ALA A 41 14.71 -4.89 -29.84
N PHE A 42 15.32 -4.01 -30.64
CA PHE A 42 15.27 -2.56 -30.38
C PHE A 42 13.86 -1.98 -30.41
N ALA A 43 12.97 -2.50 -31.28
CA ALA A 43 11.59 -2.05 -31.32
C ALA A 43 10.80 -2.49 -30.06
N VAL A 44 11.09 -3.68 -29.52
CA VAL A 44 10.51 -4.15 -28.25
C VAL A 44 11.02 -3.28 -27.09
N ASP A 45 12.33 -3.02 -27.02
CA ASP A 45 12.91 -2.14 -26.00
C ASP A 45 12.32 -0.71 -26.05
N ASP A 46 12.09 -0.16 -27.24
CA ASP A 46 11.43 1.14 -27.41
C ASP A 46 9.97 1.11 -26.96
N GLN A 47 9.25 0.02 -27.20
CA GLN A 47 7.89 -0.17 -26.70
C GLN A 47 7.85 -0.26 -25.18
N ASP A 48 8.73 -1.03 -24.56
CA ASP A 48 8.81 -1.16 -23.10
C ASP A 48 9.13 0.20 -22.45
N ASN A 49 10.07 0.96 -23.02
CA ASN A 49 10.39 2.30 -22.55
C ASN A 49 9.20 3.28 -22.68
N LYS A 50 8.39 3.16 -23.74
CA LYS A 50 7.16 3.95 -23.91
C LYS A 50 6.10 3.59 -22.87
N ILE A 51 5.93 2.30 -22.56
CA ILE A 51 5.01 1.83 -21.52
C ILE A 51 5.42 2.36 -20.15
N ILE A 52 6.72 2.26 -19.80
CA ILE A 52 7.26 2.78 -18.53
C ILE A 52 6.97 4.29 -18.41
N LYS A 53 7.28 5.08 -19.45
CA LYS A 53 6.99 6.52 -19.46
C LYS A 53 5.51 6.83 -19.32
N PHE A 54 4.65 6.07 -20.00
CA PHE A 54 3.19 6.24 -19.89
C PHE A 54 2.72 5.99 -18.45
N VAL A 55 3.17 4.91 -17.81
CA VAL A 55 2.84 4.60 -16.40
C VAL A 55 3.31 5.69 -15.45
N GLU A 56 4.55 6.16 -15.60
CA GLU A 56 5.09 7.26 -14.79
C GLU A 56 4.32 8.56 -14.97
N GLU A 57 3.94 8.90 -16.20
CA GLU A 57 3.12 10.08 -16.47
C GLU A 57 1.71 9.97 -15.89
N THR A 58 1.07 8.80 -15.99
CA THR A 58 -0.24 8.54 -15.39
C THR A 58 -0.18 8.62 -13.87
N ASP A 59 0.84 8.04 -13.22
CA ASP A 59 1.04 8.15 -11.77
C ASP A 59 1.26 9.61 -11.35
N LYS A 60 2.10 10.37 -12.07
CA LYS A 60 2.29 11.81 -11.83
C LYS A 60 0.99 12.60 -11.97
N ARG A 61 0.22 12.36 -13.04
CA ARG A 61 -1.09 13.02 -13.25
C ARG A 61 -2.07 12.68 -12.14
N ASN A 62 -2.21 11.40 -11.78
CA ASN A 62 -3.09 10.96 -10.69
C ASN A 62 -2.70 11.58 -9.35
N ARG A 63 -1.41 11.65 -9.02
CA ARG A 63 -0.93 12.33 -7.81
C ARG A 63 -1.22 13.83 -7.84
N ASN A 64 -1.04 14.47 -8.98
CA ASN A 64 -1.35 15.89 -9.14
C ASN A 64 -2.86 16.16 -9.03
N ASP A 65 -3.70 15.35 -9.68
CA ASP A 65 -5.16 15.46 -9.60
C ASP A 65 -5.67 15.19 -8.19
N THR A 66 -5.09 14.22 -7.49
CA THR A 66 -5.36 13.95 -6.07
C THR A 66 -4.96 15.13 -5.19
N ASN A 67 -3.77 15.72 -5.43
CA ASN A 67 -3.32 16.90 -4.71
C ASN A 67 -4.20 18.13 -4.98
N ILE A 68 -4.63 18.34 -6.22
CA ILE A 68 -5.53 19.44 -6.61
C ILE A 68 -6.92 19.20 -5.98
N ALA A 69 -7.43 17.97 -5.99
CA ALA A 69 -8.69 17.61 -5.33
C ALA A 69 -8.60 17.84 -3.81
N PHE A 70 -7.47 17.48 -3.20
CA PHE A 70 -7.21 17.73 -1.78
C PHE A 70 -7.09 19.23 -1.48
N GLN A 71 -6.39 19.99 -2.33
CA GLN A 71 -6.29 21.45 -2.23
C GLN A 71 -7.66 22.12 -2.35
N LYS A 72 -8.46 21.79 -3.37
CA LYS A 72 -9.83 22.31 -3.54
C LYS A 72 -10.74 21.92 -2.39
N PHE A 73 -10.58 20.72 -1.83
CA PHE A 73 -11.29 20.31 -0.62
C PHE A 73 -10.87 21.17 0.59
N SER A 74 -9.57 21.46 0.74
CA SER A 74 -9.00 22.31 1.79
C SER A 74 -9.20 23.82 1.58
N GLU A 75 -9.62 24.26 0.38
CA GLU A 75 -9.96 25.65 0.06
C GLU A 75 -11.47 25.89 0.18
N ASN A 76 -12.31 24.93 -0.24
CA ASN A 76 -13.78 25.01 -0.08
C ASN A 76 -14.25 24.77 1.35
N GLN A 77 -13.41 24.15 2.19
CA GLN A 77 -13.54 24.21 3.64
C GLN A 77 -12.38 25.06 4.13
N ASN A 78 -12.61 26.15 4.87
CA ASN A 78 -11.57 26.93 5.56
C ASN A 78 -10.87 26.12 6.68
N PHE A 79 -10.44 24.90 6.38
CA PHE A 79 -9.85 23.92 7.29
C PHE A 79 -8.37 23.79 6.93
N ASN A 80 -7.56 24.64 7.55
CA ASN A 80 -6.12 24.66 7.37
C ASN A 80 -5.48 23.50 8.15
N ILE A 81 -5.66 22.27 7.66
CA ILE A 81 -5.14 21.02 8.25
C ILE A 81 -3.61 20.94 8.11
N ASN A 82 -3.04 21.52 7.05
CA ASN A 82 -1.61 21.47 6.77
C ASN A 82 -0.75 22.28 7.75
N LYS A 83 -1.31 23.29 8.41
CA LYS A 83 -0.55 24.03 9.45
C LYS A 83 -0.30 23.19 10.71
N TYR A 84 -1.07 22.12 10.94
CA TYR A 84 -0.96 21.28 12.12
C TYR A 84 -0.32 19.91 11.86
N LEU A 85 -0.46 19.34 10.66
CA LEU A 85 0.05 17.99 10.38
C LEU A 85 1.53 17.93 9.93
N PHE A 86 2.13 19.03 9.47
CA PHE A 86 3.50 19.02 8.91
C PHE A 86 4.51 19.96 9.58
N ASN A 87 4.28 20.39 10.83
CA ASN A 87 5.40 20.89 11.64
C ASN A 87 6.23 19.70 12.12
N ASN A 88 7.09 19.20 11.22
CA ASN A 88 8.07 18.14 11.46
C ASN A 88 9.12 18.49 12.53
N GLU A 89 9.12 19.71 13.06
CA GLU A 89 9.94 20.13 14.20
C GLU A 89 9.26 19.92 15.57
N ASN A 90 7.96 19.57 15.61
CA ASN A 90 7.22 19.30 16.85
C ASN A 90 7.02 17.80 17.14
N LYS A 91 7.97 16.94 16.72
CA LYS A 91 8.03 15.54 17.18
C LYS A 91 8.38 15.39 18.67
N GLN A 92 8.56 16.50 19.39
CA GLN A 92 8.65 16.50 20.85
C GLN A 92 7.53 17.38 21.42
N ASN A 93 6.69 16.76 22.26
CA ASN A 93 5.62 17.37 23.06
C ASN A 93 4.26 17.58 22.36
N PHE A 94 3.58 16.47 22.02
CA PHE A 94 2.11 16.44 22.17
C PHE A 94 1.79 16.54 23.66
N LYS A 95 1.78 17.76 24.21
CA LYS A 95 1.29 18.01 25.57
C LYS A 95 -0.23 17.86 25.55
N PHE A 96 -0.74 16.87 26.31
CA PHE A 96 -2.14 16.58 26.64
C PHE A 96 -3.01 17.79 27.06
N SER A 97 -2.44 18.99 27.23
CA SER A 97 -3.09 20.20 27.73
C SER A 97 -4.15 20.81 26.79
N LYS A 98 -4.42 20.22 25.61
CA LYS A 98 -5.45 20.69 24.66
C LYS A 98 -6.53 19.65 24.31
N LEU A 99 -6.49 18.45 24.92
CA LEU A 99 -7.37 17.33 24.57
C LEU A 99 -8.86 17.71 24.53
N GLU A 100 -9.34 18.54 25.45
CA GLU A 100 -10.75 18.96 25.47
C GLU A 100 -11.14 19.91 24.33
N ASN A 101 -10.21 20.78 23.90
CA ASN A 101 -10.40 21.65 22.72
C ASN A 101 -10.32 20.84 21.42
N ASP A 102 -9.42 19.86 21.36
CA ASP A 102 -9.30 18.94 20.23
C ASP A 102 -10.54 18.01 20.14
N LEU A 103 -11.08 17.57 21.28
CA LEU A 103 -12.34 16.81 21.37
C LEU A 103 -13.58 17.62 20.96
N ASN A 104 -13.54 18.95 21.10
CA ASN A 104 -14.60 19.84 20.64
C ASN A 104 -14.60 20.01 19.12
N LEU A 105 -13.45 20.04 18.47
CA LEU A 105 -13.31 20.01 17.00
C LEU A 105 -13.93 18.74 16.38
N PHE A 106 -13.90 17.61 17.09
CA PHE A 106 -14.53 16.36 16.65
C PHE A 106 -16.07 16.37 16.63
N LYS A 107 -16.74 17.40 17.16
CA LYS A 107 -18.22 17.49 17.15
C LYS A 107 -18.77 17.41 15.71
N GLU A 108 -18.03 17.94 14.74
CA GLU A 108 -18.49 18.10 13.37
C GLU A 108 -18.19 16.89 12.45
N ASN A 109 -17.21 16.02 12.79
CA ASN A 109 -16.80 14.89 11.92
C ASN A 109 -16.53 13.57 12.67
N PRO A 110 -17.42 12.55 12.59
CA PRO A 110 -17.24 11.26 13.26
C PRO A 110 -16.01 10.47 12.78
N ASN A 111 -15.63 10.61 11.51
CA ASN A 111 -14.50 9.89 10.92
C ASN A 111 -13.16 10.31 11.53
N ILE A 112 -13.01 11.59 11.92
CA ILE A 112 -11.77 12.09 12.54
C ILE A 112 -11.61 11.50 13.95
N SER A 113 -12.71 11.38 14.71
CA SER A 113 -12.67 10.75 16.03
C SER A 113 -12.21 9.30 15.95
N LEU A 114 -12.63 8.58 14.90
CA LEU A 114 -12.23 7.19 14.69
C LEU A 114 -10.74 7.06 14.36
N ILE A 115 -10.20 7.92 13.49
CA ILE A 115 -8.76 7.94 13.17
C ILE A 115 -7.94 8.17 14.44
N TYR A 116 -8.32 9.17 15.24
CA TYR A 116 -7.63 9.49 16.49
C TYR A 116 -7.71 8.35 17.51
N HIS A 117 -8.87 7.70 17.60
CA HIS A 117 -9.03 6.50 18.42
C HIS A 117 -8.09 5.38 17.97
N ASP A 118 -8.04 5.07 16.67
CA ASP A 118 -7.22 3.98 16.14
C ASP A 118 -5.73 4.22 16.34
N ASP A 119 -5.25 5.45 16.16
CA ASP A 119 -3.85 5.80 16.39
C ASP A 119 -3.46 5.66 17.85
N LEU A 120 -4.28 6.22 18.76
CA LEU A 120 -4.03 6.13 20.20
C LEU A 120 -4.12 4.68 20.71
N TYR A 121 -5.07 3.91 20.19
CA TYR A 121 -5.20 2.49 20.51
C TYR A 121 -3.93 1.73 20.12
N LYS A 122 -3.40 1.94 18.90
CA LYS A 122 -2.15 1.31 18.43
C LYS A 122 -0.94 1.72 19.26
N GLU A 123 -0.87 2.97 19.71
CA GLU A 123 0.21 3.45 20.56
C GLU A 123 0.23 2.70 21.91
N VAL A 124 -0.95 2.59 22.54
CA VAL A 124 -1.12 1.84 23.79
C VAL A 124 -0.87 0.34 23.60
N GLU A 125 -1.37 -0.24 22.51
CA GLU A 125 -1.13 -1.62 22.13
C GLU A 125 0.38 -1.92 22.04
N ASN A 126 1.12 -1.09 21.30
CA ASN A 126 2.57 -1.21 21.17
C ASN A 126 3.30 -1.05 22.51
N PHE A 127 2.84 -0.13 23.37
CA PHE A 127 3.38 0.03 24.72
C PHE A 127 3.18 -1.22 25.56
N ILE A 128 1.97 -1.79 25.56
CA ILE A 128 1.64 -3.04 26.25
C ILE A 128 2.54 -4.18 25.74
N PHE A 129 2.66 -4.36 24.42
CA PHE A 129 3.53 -5.37 23.84
C PHE A 129 4.98 -5.26 24.35
N LYS A 130 5.53 -4.04 24.41
CA LYS A 130 6.88 -3.80 24.95
C LYS A 130 6.96 -4.08 26.45
N LYS A 131 5.99 -3.61 27.22
CA LYS A 131 5.99 -3.71 28.69
C LYS A 131 5.93 -5.16 29.17
N PHE A 132 5.14 -5.99 28.50
CA PHE A 132 4.88 -7.37 28.94
C PHE A 132 5.79 -8.41 28.25
N SER A 133 6.60 -8.02 27.26
CA SER A 133 7.68 -8.84 26.68
C SER A 133 7.28 -10.25 26.21
N ASP A 134 6.03 -10.42 25.78
CA ASP A 134 5.48 -11.73 25.42
C ASP A 134 5.06 -11.72 23.94
N GLU A 135 5.76 -12.50 23.11
CA GLU A 135 5.56 -12.58 21.64
C GLU A 135 4.17 -13.09 21.22
N LYS A 136 3.32 -13.48 22.19
CA LYS A 136 2.01 -14.10 21.97
C LYS A 136 0.81 -13.27 22.44
N LEU A 137 1.03 -12.02 22.84
CA LEU A 137 -0.09 -11.14 23.15
C LEU A 137 -0.98 -10.97 21.90
N ASN A 138 -2.27 -11.15 22.07
CA ASN A 138 -3.27 -11.01 21.03
C ASN A 138 -4.32 -10.00 21.50
N THR A 139 -5.29 -9.67 20.66
CA THR A 139 -6.27 -8.62 21.01
C THR A 139 -7.11 -8.94 22.24
N LYS A 140 -7.35 -10.24 22.52
CA LYS A 140 -8.01 -10.65 23.77
C LYS A 140 -7.14 -10.33 24.98
N HIS A 141 -5.85 -10.66 24.92
CA HIS A 141 -4.92 -10.37 26.01
C HIS A 141 -4.82 -8.85 26.29
N ILE A 142 -4.80 -8.03 25.23
CA ILE A 142 -4.81 -6.56 25.38
C ILE A 142 -6.11 -6.07 26.04
N ASP A 143 -7.26 -6.63 25.65
CA ASP A 143 -8.54 -6.30 26.27
C ASP A 143 -8.63 -6.71 27.75
N ASP A 144 -8.04 -7.85 28.11
CA ASP A 144 -7.90 -8.30 29.49
C ASP A 144 -7.00 -7.33 30.29
N ILE A 145 -5.89 -6.87 29.72
CA ILE A 145 -5.01 -5.85 30.33
C ILE A 145 -5.73 -4.51 30.52
N PHE A 146 -6.55 -4.06 29.55
CA PHE A 146 -7.40 -2.87 29.75
C PHE A 146 -8.30 -3.00 30.97
N CYS A 147 -8.89 -4.18 31.16
CA CYS A 147 -9.79 -4.45 32.26
C CYS A 147 -9.06 -4.56 33.61
N GLU A 148 -7.98 -5.34 33.66
CA GLU A 148 -7.32 -5.72 34.91
C GLU A 148 -6.35 -4.63 35.40
N GLU A 149 -5.46 -4.15 34.53
CA GLU A 149 -4.40 -3.21 34.90
C GLU A 149 -4.88 -1.75 34.89
N TYR A 150 -5.73 -1.40 33.92
CA TYR A 150 -6.21 -0.03 33.73
C TYR A 150 -7.64 0.20 34.23
N GLN A 151 -8.27 -0.82 34.82
CA GLN A 151 -9.60 -0.75 35.44
C GLN A 151 -10.70 -0.25 34.48
N ILE A 152 -10.56 -0.53 33.17
CA ILE A 152 -11.56 -0.17 32.16
C ILE A 152 -12.60 -1.29 32.11
N PRO A 153 -13.87 -1.06 32.49
CA PRO A 153 -14.86 -2.13 32.58
C PRO A 153 -15.20 -2.72 31.21
N LYS A 154 -15.41 -4.04 31.17
CA LYS A 154 -15.97 -4.76 30.01
C LYS A 154 -17.49 -4.55 29.93
N ASN A 155 -17.90 -3.37 29.47
CA ASN A 155 -19.31 -2.95 29.41
C ASN A 155 -19.92 -3.00 28.00
N LYS A 156 -19.18 -3.52 27.02
CA LYS A 156 -19.66 -3.73 25.64
C LYS A 156 -19.66 -5.22 25.32
N THR A 157 -20.66 -5.66 24.57
CA THR A 157 -20.79 -7.06 24.18
C THR A 157 -20.79 -7.16 22.66
N ARG A 158 -19.91 -8.01 22.11
CA ARG A 158 -19.94 -8.42 20.70
C ARG A 158 -20.53 -9.81 20.56
N ILE A 159 -21.15 -10.09 19.41
CA ILE A 159 -21.62 -11.44 19.07
C ILE A 159 -20.70 -11.98 17.97
N ILE A 160 -19.82 -12.91 18.31
CA ILE A 160 -18.90 -13.54 17.35
C ILE A 160 -19.26 -15.01 17.25
N ASN A 161 -19.60 -15.49 16.05
CA ASN A 161 -19.99 -16.88 15.80
C ASN A 161 -21.10 -17.38 16.77
N GLY A 162 -22.10 -16.54 17.05
CA GLY A 162 -23.21 -16.84 17.94
C GLY A 162 -22.89 -16.79 19.45
N LYS A 163 -21.64 -16.52 19.83
CA LYS A 163 -21.23 -16.36 21.24
C LYS A 163 -21.16 -14.89 21.63
N LYS A 164 -21.72 -14.56 22.80
CA LYS A 164 -21.58 -13.24 23.42
C LYS A 164 -20.19 -13.14 24.06
N ILE A 165 -19.46 -12.09 23.71
CA ILE A 165 -18.13 -11.80 24.23
C ILE A 165 -18.15 -10.38 24.78
N ASP A 166 -17.87 -10.26 26.08
CA ASP A 166 -17.76 -8.96 26.72
C ASP A 166 -16.35 -8.39 26.52
N THR A 167 -16.29 -7.12 26.12
CA THR A 167 -15.08 -6.39 25.75
C THR A 167 -15.10 -5.00 26.38
N THR A 168 -13.92 -4.43 26.60
CA THR A 168 -13.82 -3.01 26.97
C THR A 168 -14.25 -2.10 25.82
N LEU A 169 -14.65 -0.87 26.15
CA LEU A 169 -15.09 0.11 25.15
C LEU A 169 -14.04 0.37 24.03
N PRO A 170 -12.74 0.53 24.33
CA PRO A 170 -11.72 0.71 23.28
C PRO A 170 -11.62 -0.47 22.32
N THR A 171 -11.57 -1.69 22.87
CA THR A 171 -11.53 -2.92 22.09
C THR A 171 -12.79 -3.06 21.22
N TYR A 172 -13.97 -2.79 21.79
CA TYR A 172 -15.23 -2.82 21.06
C TYR A 172 -15.21 -1.94 19.81
N ILE A 173 -14.81 -0.66 19.96
CA ILE A 173 -14.74 0.27 18.84
C ILE A 173 -13.74 -0.20 17.79
N ARG A 174 -12.51 -0.54 18.22
CA ARG A 174 -11.44 -1.03 17.33
C ARG A 174 -11.95 -2.19 16.47
N HIS A 175 -12.57 -3.18 17.10
CA HIS A 175 -13.03 -4.35 16.38
C HIS A 175 -14.29 -4.11 15.54
N HIS A 176 -15.21 -3.26 15.97
CA HIS A 176 -16.42 -2.99 15.20
C HIS A 176 -16.09 -2.41 13.82
N PHE A 177 -15.09 -1.51 13.75
CA PHE A 177 -14.71 -0.85 12.48
C PHE A 177 -13.73 -1.68 11.62
N HIS A 178 -12.90 -2.54 12.22
CA HIS A 178 -11.89 -3.31 11.50
C HIS A 178 -12.31 -4.75 11.20
N HIS A 179 -13.32 -5.26 11.90
CA HIS A 179 -13.88 -6.60 11.74
C HIS A 179 -15.40 -6.55 11.82
N ILE A 180 -16.00 -5.89 10.81
CA ILE A 180 -17.44 -5.70 10.67
C ILE A 180 -18.11 -7.08 10.71
N ASN A 181 -19.06 -7.24 11.64
CA ASN A 181 -19.85 -8.45 11.79
C ASN A 181 -21.32 -8.09 11.65
N GLU A 182 -22.06 -8.82 10.81
CA GLU A 182 -23.48 -8.57 10.50
C GLU A 182 -24.41 -8.67 11.73
N PHE A 183 -23.92 -9.29 12.81
CA PHE A 183 -24.65 -9.48 14.07
C PHE A 183 -24.35 -8.40 15.14
N ASP A 184 -23.50 -7.40 14.85
CA ASP A 184 -23.22 -6.35 15.82
C ASP A 184 -24.41 -5.38 15.95
N ASN A 185 -24.90 -5.21 17.17
CA ASN A 185 -26.22 -4.64 17.48
C ASN A 185 -26.40 -3.14 17.18
N LYS A 186 -25.34 -2.40 16.84
CA LYS A 186 -25.32 -1.01 16.32
C LYS A 186 -23.88 -0.49 16.26
N PRO A 187 -23.54 0.41 15.32
CA PRO A 187 -22.24 1.06 15.32
C PRO A 187 -22.03 1.94 16.56
N PRO A 188 -20.77 2.06 17.05
CA PRO A 188 -20.45 2.95 18.16
C PRO A 188 -20.87 4.39 17.86
N SER A 189 -21.48 5.04 18.85
CA SER A 189 -21.85 6.45 18.78
C SER A 189 -20.62 7.36 18.90
N LYS A 190 -20.76 8.62 18.46
CA LYS A 190 -19.73 9.64 18.63
C LYS A 190 -19.31 9.81 20.10
N MET A 191 -20.25 9.68 21.04
CA MET A 191 -19.96 9.82 22.47
C MET A 191 -19.09 8.67 22.97
N GLU A 192 -19.40 7.45 22.55
CA GLU A 192 -18.61 6.25 22.88
C GLU A 192 -17.18 6.36 22.33
N ILE A 193 -16.99 6.88 21.11
CA ILE A 193 -15.65 7.09 20.55
C ILE A 193 -14.86 8.10 21.38
N LYS A 194 -15.49 9.20 21.81
CA LYS A 194 -14.85 10.21 22.66
C LYS A 194 -14.49 9.66 24.05
N GLU A 195 -15.41 8.94 24.67
CA GLU A 195 -15.19 8.28 25.96
C GLU A 195 -14.00 7.31 25.86
N SER A 196 -13.94 6.52 24.78
CA SER A 196 -12.81 5.62 24.52
C SER A 196 -11.47 6.34 24.40
N ILE A 197 -11.42 7.45 23.65
CA ILE A 197 -10.21 8.29 23.54
C ILE A 197 -9.76 8.78 24.92
N ILE A 198 -10.71 9.25 25.75
CA ILE A 198 -10.42 9.70 27.12
C ILE A 198 -9.86 8.55 27.97
N LEU A 199 -10.43 7.34 27.87
CA LEU A 199 -9.93 6.16 28.58
C LEU A 199 -8.50 5.80 28.16
N LEU A 200 -8.25 5.72 26.86
CA LEU A 200 -6.93 5.39 26.31
C LEU A 200 -5.88 6.44 26.70
N SER A 201 -6.23 7.73 26.69
CA SER A 201 -5.29 8.82 27.02
C SER A 201 -4.88 8.87 28.50
N LYS A 202 -5.60 8.18 29.39
CA LYS A 202 -5.22 8.06 30.81
C LYS A 202 -4.12 7.01 31.03
N ILE A 203 -3.87 6.15 30.06
CA ILE A 203 -2.83 5.13 30.13
C ILE A 203 -1.48 5.83 29.96
N LYS A 204 -0.66 5.80 31.02
CA LYS A 204 0.68 6.37 31.00
C LYS A 204 1.63 5.44 30.25
N ILE A 205 1.89 5.76 28.99
CA ILE A 205 2.87 5.15 28.09
C ILE A 205 4.29 5.61 28.45
#